data_AF-A0A6N3J1C4-F1
#
_entry.id   AF-A0A6N3J1C4-F1
#
_cell.length_a   1.000
_cell.length_b   1.000
_cell.length_c   1.000
_cell.angle_alpha   90.00
_cell.angle_beta   90.00
_cell.angle_gamma   90.00
#
_symmetry.space_group_name_H-M   'P 1'
#
loop_
_entity.id
_entity.type
_entity.pdbx_description
1 polymer ?
#
loop_
_entity_poly.entity_id
_entity_poly.type
_entity_poly.pdbx_seq_one_letter_code
_entity_poly.pdbx_strand_id
1 'polypeptide(L)'
;MLTILLLVVATLMLFGLSTLKSRKKQRKYRSKTTSYTAEKVPIIQEHRFHSVSIVSNGSGCEKVNALSGKRFLSKEAPELPMEECTQASCQCRYQHHQDRRQVGHDRRVDYGVTRELYGAFGEQNRRDNPRGRRVTDC
;
A
#
# COMPACT_ATOMS: atom_id res chain seq x y z
N MET A 1 -47.12 37.55 -33.37
CA MET A 1 -47.33 36.73 -32.15
C MET A 1 -46.91 35.28 -32.35
N LEU A 2 -47.43 34.58 -33.36
CA LEU A 2 -47.01 33.21 -33.68
C LEU A 2 -45.50 33.08 -33.99
N THR A 3 -44.94 34.04 -34.72
CA THR A 3 -43.51 34.07 -35.08
C THR A 3 -42.59 34.23 -33.87
N ILE A 4 -42.96 35.10 -32.93
CA ILE A 4 -42.22 35.31 -31.68
C ILE A 4 -42.25 34.03 -30.83
N LEU A 5 -43.40 33.37 -30.76
CA LEU A 5 -43.57 32.11 -30.01
C LEU A 5 -42.72 30.98 -30.60
N LEU A 6 -42.64 30.87 -31.93
CA LEU A 6 -41.78 29.88 -32.60
C LEU A 6 -40.28 30.15 -32.36
N LEU A 7 -39.85 31.42 -32.32
CA LEU A 7 -38.46 31.77 -32.02
C LEU A 7 -38.08 31.42 -30.57
N VAL A 8 -38.97 31.65 -29.60
CA VAL A 8 -38.74 31.31 -28.19
C VAL A 8 -38.67 29.79 -27.98
N VAL A 9 -39.52 29.02 -28.65
CA VAL A 9 -39.49 27.54 -28.56
C VAL A 9 -38.20 27.00 -29.20
N ALA A 10 -37.78 27.56 -30.33
CA ALA A 10 -36.54 27.17 -30.99
C ALA A 10 -35.29 27.44 -30.12
N THR A 11 -35.24 28.58 -29.43
CA THR A 11 -34.10 28.92 -28.53
C THR A 11 -34.06 28.03 -27.30
N LEU A 12 -35.22 27.71 -26.69
CA LEU A 12 -35.30 26.78 -25.56
C LEU A 12 -34.88 25.36 -25.95
N MET A 13 -35.27 24.88 -27.15
CA MET A 13 -34.86 23.58 -27.67
C MET A 13 -33.36 23.52 -27.95
N LEU A 14 -32.78 24.55 -28.56
CA LEU A 14 -31.34 24.63 -28.81
C LEU A 14 -30.53 24.67 -27.50
N PHE A 15 -31.00 25.43 -26.52
CA PHE A 15 -30.37 25.50 -25.20
C PHE A 15 -30.46 24.16 -24.46
N GLY A 16 -31.62 23.50 -24.46
CA GLY A 16 -31.83 22.17 -23.86
C GLY A 16 -30.93 21.08 -24.47
N LEU A 17 -30.84 21.02 -25.80
CA LEU A 17 -29.96 20.06 -26.50
C LEU A 17 -28.47 20.29 -26.22
N SER A 18 -28.05 21.55 -26.06
CA SER A 18 -26.64 21.90 -25.77
C SER A 18 -26.20 21.43 -24.37
N THR A 19 -27.06 21.55 -23.36
CA THR A 19 -26.76 21.15 -21.97
C THR A 19 -26.71 19.63 -21.80
N LEU A 20 -27.57 18.89 -22.52
CA LEU A 20 -27.57 17.41 -22.55
C LEU A 20 -26.29 16.84 -23.18
N LYS A 21 -25.73 17.51 -24.21
CA LYS A 21 -24.50 17.08 -24.89
C LYS A 21 -23.25 17.29 -24.02
N SER A 22 -23.24 18.34 -23.19
CA SER A 22 -22.16 18.64 -22.24
C SER A 22 -21.97 17.53 -21.20
N ARG A 23 -23.06 16.96 -20.67
CA ARG A 23 -23.02 15.86 -19.67
C ARG A 23 -22.38 14.57 -20.20
N LYS A 24 -22.56 14.25 -21.50
CA LYS A 24 -21.94 13.05 -22.11
C LYS A 24 -20.42 13.19 -22.30
N LYS A 25 -19.91 14.42 -22.47
CA LYS A 25 -18.48 14.70 -22.71
C LYS A 25 -17.65 14.53 -21.43
N GLN A 26 -18.17 14.96 -20.27
CA GLN A 26 -17.52 14.73 -18.97
C GLN A 26 -17.42 13.25 -18.60
N ARG A 27 -18.44 12.44 -18.92
CA ARG A 27 -18.43 10.98 -18.62
C ARG A 27 -17.34 10.22 -19.37
N LYS A 28 -17.01 10.63 -20.61
CA LYS A 28 -15.93 10.05 -21.42
C LYS A 28 -14.53 10.52 -20.99
N TYR A 29 -14.40 11.72 -20.42
CA TYR A 29 -13.11 12.22 -19.92
C TYR A 29 -12.71 11.53 -18.62
N ARG A 30 -13.68 11.30 -17.71
CA ARG A 30 -13.43 10.60 -16.42
C ARG A 30 -13.14 9.11 -16.57
N SER A 31 -13.56 8.47 -17.67
CA SER A 31 -13.26 7.05 -17.94
C SER A 31 -11.89 6.81 -18.59
N LYS A 32 -11.16 7.87 -18.97
CA LYS A 32 -9.86 7.75 -19.67
C LYS A 32 -8.65 7.78 -18.73
N THR A 33 -8.86 7.98 -17.42
CA THR A 33 -7.79 8.03 -16.41
C THR A 33 -7.56 6.70 -15.67
N THR A 34 -8.29 5.63 -15.99
CA THR A 34 -8.12 4.31 -15.33
C THR A 34 -7.63 3.22 -16.29
N SER A 35 -6.83 3.61 -17.27
CA SER A 35 -5.98 2.70 -18.04
C SER A 35 -4.56 3.26 -18.06
N TYR A 36 -4.05 3.55 -16.87
CA TYR A 36 -2.61 3.60 -16.68
C TYR A 36 -2.11 2.20 -16.97
N THR A 37 -1.49 2.08 -18.14
CA THR A 37 -0.57 1.00 -18.48
C THR A 37 0.19 0.61 -17.23
N ALA A 38 0.06 -0.65 -16.83
CA ALA A 38 0.93 -1.28 -15.85
C ALA A 38 2.34 -1.35 -16.47
N GLU A 39 2.98 -0.20 -16.57
CA GLU A 39 4.39 -0.07 -16.85
C GLU A 39 5.07 -0.78 -15.67
N LYS A 40 5.74 -1.89 -15.96
CA LYS A 40 6.62 -2.58 -15.02
C LYS A 40 7.73 -1.60 -14.66
N VAL A 41 7.48 -0.72 -13.70
CA VAL A 41 8.53 0.00 -13.00
C VAL A 41 9.45 -1.08 -12.44
N PRO A 42 10.75 -1.10 -12.76
CA PRO A 42 11.68 -1.99 -12.10
C PRO A 42 11.67 -1.57 -10.64
N ILE A 43 10.93 -2.32 -9.82
CA ILE A 43 10.95 -2.17 -8.38
C ILE A 43 12.37 -2.59 -8.01
N ILE A 44 13.27 -1.62 -7.84
CA ILE A 44 14.47 -1.84 -7.06
C ILE A 44 13.92 -2.18 -5.68
N GLN A 45 13.75 -3.47 -5.42
CA GLN A 45 13.30 -3.97 -4.13
C GLN A 45 14.48 -3.75 -3.19
N GLU A 46 14.65 -2.52 -2.71
CA GLU A 46 15.37 -2.32 -1.47
C GLU A 46 14.68 -3.22 -0.44
N HIS A 47 15.33 -4.32 -0.07
CA HIS A 47 14.83 -5.22 0.96
C HIS A 47 14.98 -4.55 2.33
N ARG A 48 14.31 -3.40 2.54
CA ARG A 48 14.35 -2.61 3.78
C ARG A 48 13.95 -3.42 5.00
N PHE A 49 13.10 -4.42 4.80
CA PHE A 49 12.62 -5.33 5.83
C PHE A 49 13.21 -6.74 5.69
N HIS A 50 14.38 -6.86 5.04
CA HIS A 50 15.15 -8.09 5.03
C HIS A 50 15.47 -8.54 6.45
N SER A 51 15.20 -9.81 6.77
CA SER A 51 15.45 -10.35 8.10
C SER A 51 16.45 -11.49 8.06
N VAL A 52 17.16 -11.68 9.16
CA VAL A 52 18.14 -12.74 9.33
C VAL A 52 17.88 -13.47 10.65
N SER A 53 18.11 -14.78 10.67
CA SER A 53 18.21 -15.56 11.90
C SER A 53 19.62 -16.12 12.01
N ILE A 54 20.10 -16.34 13.22
CA ILE A 54 21.42 -16.94 13.44
C ILE A 54 21.23 -18.43 13.68
N VAL A 55 21.94 -19.26 12.91
CA VAL A 55 21.89 -20.72 13.00
C VAL A 55 23.29 -21.29 13.19
N SER A 56 23.38 -22.39 13.94
CA SER A 56 24.61 -23.18 14.12
C SER A 56 24.48 -24.49 13.34
N ASN A 57 25.55 -24.92 12.65
CA ASN A 57 25.62 -26.22 11.99
C ASN A 57 26.24 -27.33 12.88
N GLY A 58 26.41 -27.09 14.18
CA GLY A 58 27.07 -28.03 15.10
C GLY A 58 26.81 -27.68 16.57
N SER A 59 27.81 -27.81 17.43
CA SER A 59 27.76 -27.28 18.81
C SER A 59 27.65 -25.76 18.74
N GLY A 60 26.43 -25.22 18.72
CA GLY A 60 26.22 -23.79 18.69
C GLY A 60 26.74 -23.15 19.97
N CYS A 61 27.36 -21.98 19.85
CA CYS A 61 27.70 -21.20 21.04
C CYS A 61 26.43 -20.92 21.84
N GLU A 62 26.55 -20.92 23.17
CA GLU A 62 25.41 -20.85 24.09
C GLU A 62 24.51 -19.63 23.82
N LYS A 63 25.12 -18.50 23.44
CA LYS A 63 24.40 -17.29 23.04
C LYS A 63 23.56 -17.50 21.77
N VAL A 64 24.06 -18.20 20.75
CA VAL A 64 23.25 -18.49 19.55
C VAL A 64 22.10 -19.42 19.88
N ASN A 65 22.29 -20.37 20.79
CA ASN A 65 21.19 -21.21 21.27
C ASN A 65 20.11 -20.36 21.97
N ALA A 66 20.49 -19.36 22.77
CA ALA A 66 19.56 -18.41 23.39
C ALA A 66 18.84 -17.48 22.38
N LEU A 67 19.41 -17.29 21.19
CA LEU A 67 18.80 -16.52 20.09
C LEU A 67 18.04 -17.40 19.10
N SER A 68 18.00 -18.72 19.33
CA SER A 68 17.28 -19.65 18.46
C SER A 68 15.80 -19.27 18.34
N GLY A 69 15.29 -19.32 17.11
CA GLY A 69 13.91 -18.94 16.77
C GLY A 69 13.65 -17.43 16.67
N LYS A 70 14.60 -16.57 17.05
CA LYS A 70 14.48 -15.11 16.88
C LYS A 70 14.93 -14.70 15.47
N ARG A 71 14.29 -13.65 14.95
CA ARG A 71 14.66 -13.00 13.70
C ARG A 71 14.97 -11.54 13.97
N PHE A 72 16.03 -11.06 13.35
CA PHE A 72 16.46 -9.68 13.42
C PHE A 72 16.27 -9.04 12.05
N LEU A 73 16.02 -7.74 12.03
CA LEU A 73 16.27 -6.98 10.81
C LEU A 73 17.76 -7.05 10.49
N SER A 74 18.11 -7.11 9.21
CA SER A 74 19.51 -7.25 8.79
C SER A 74 20.45 -6.19 9.37
N LYS A 75 19.91 -5.01 9.70
CA LYS A 75 20.66 -3.88 10.30
C LYS A 75 20.78 -3.95 11.83
N GLU A 76 19.93 -4.74 12.47
CA GLU A 76 19.86 -4.87 13.94
C GLU A 76 20.42 -6.22 14.41
N ALA A 77 20.83 -7.07 13.48
CA ALA A 77 21.38 -8.37 13.80
C ALA A 77 22.73 -8.21 14.50
N PRO A 78 22.99 -8.93 15.60
CA PRO A 78 24.28 -8.88 16.28
C PRO A 78 25.35 -9.48 15.35
N GLU A 79 26.55 -8.91 15.39
CA GLU A 79 27.68 -9.35 14.59
C GLU A 79 28.15 -10.75 15.01
N LEU A 80 28.62 -11.52 14.02
CA LEU A 80 29.19 -12.84 14.22
C LEU A 80 30.70 -12.78 13.93
N PRO A 81 31.55 -13.37 14.80
CA PRO A 81 31.23 -14.07 16.04
C PRO A 81 30.86 -13.11 17.19
N MET A 82 29.98 -13.54 18.10
CA MET A 82 29.61 -12.72 19.27
C MET A 82 30.81 -12.52 20.21
N GLU A 83 30.86 -11.37 20.89
CA GLU A 83 31.98 -10.96 21.76
C GLU A 83 32.35 -12.00 22.84
N GLU A 84 31.40 -12.81 23.29
CA GLU A 84 31.60 -13.86 24.32
C GLU A 84 31.63 -15.28 23.73
N CYS A 85 31.97 -15.45 22.45
CA CYS A 85 32.07 -16.78 21.86
C CYS A 85 33.35 -17.49 22.34
N THR A 86 33.20 -18.47 23.24
CA THR A 86 34.30 -19.28 23.80
C THR A 86 34.79 -20.40 22.88
N GLN A 87 34.27 -20.47 21.65
CA GLN A 87 34.46 -21.61 20.77
C GLN A 87 35.66 -21.40 19.85
N ALA A 88 36.61 -22.34 19.84
CA ALA A 88 37.84 -22.24 19.05
C ALA A 88 37.60 -22.13 17.53
N SER A 89 36.49 -22.70 17.04
CA SER A 89 36.02 -22.56 15.66
C SER A 89 34.51 -22.38 15.66
N CYS A 90 34.06 -21.12 15.54
CA CYS A 90 32.63 -20.79 15.54
C CYS A 90 32.01 -21.12 14.18
N GLN A 91 30.96 -21.95 14.17
CA GLN A 91 30.21 -22.36 12.97
C GLN A 91 28.85 -21.66 12.84
N CYS A 92 28.67 -20.51 13.50
CA CYS A 92 27.43 -19.75 13.45
C CYS A 92 27.34 -18.96 12.14
N ARG A 93 26.16 -18.95 11.52
CA ARG A 93 25.90 -18.25 10.25
C ARG A 93 24.56 -17.52 10.26
N TYR A 94 24.46 -16.48 9.44
CA TYR A 94 23.18 -15.86 9.14
C TYR A 94 22.40 -16.69 8.12
N GLN A 95 21.16 -17.00 8.46
CA GLN A 95 20.16 -17.49 7.52
C GLN A 95 19.27 -16.31 7.14
N HIS A 96 19.29 -15.97 5.86
CA HIS A 96 18.56 -14.84 5.28
C HIS A 96 17.11 -15.24 5.00
N HIS A 97 16.18 -14.36 5.36
CA HIS A 97 14.74 -14.49 5.14
C HIS A 97 14.23 -13.26 4.39
N GLN A 98 13.65 -13.50 3.21
CA GLN A 98 13.05 -12.45 2.40
C GLN A 98 11.83 -11.82 3.10
N ASP A 99 11.53 -10.57 2.75
CA ASP A 99 10.29 -9.93 3.20
C ASP A 99 9.09 -10.70 2.62
N ARG A 100 8.22 -11.19 3.50
CA ARG A 100 7.01 -11.92 3.13
C ARG A 100 5.91 -11.04 2.53
N ARG A 101 6.08 -9.71 2.56
CA ARG A 101 5.16 -8.76 1.93
C ARG A 101 5.37 -8.78 0.43
N GLN A 102 4.47 -9.44 -0.28
CA GLN A 102 4.45 -9.36 -1.74
C GLN A 102 4.03 -7.95 -2.15
N VAL A 103 4.89 -7.25 -2.90
CA VAL A 103 4.56 -5.94 -3.46
C VAL A 103 3.37 -6.10 -4.40
N GLY A 104 2.30 -5.33 -4.17
CA GLY A 104 1.06 -5.40 -4.95
C GLY A 104 0.01 -6.40 -4.44
N HIS A 105 0.32 -7.22 -3.43
CA HIS A 105 -0.66 -8.10 -2.79
C HIS A 105 -0.98 -7.60 -1.38
N ASP A 106 -1.60 -6.42 -1.30
CA ASP A 106 -2.22 -6.00 -0.04
C ASP A 106 -3.46 -6.84 0.19
N ARG A 107 -3.42 -7.76 1.15
CA ARG A 107 -4.58 -8.60 1.51
C ARG A 107 -5.82 -7.80 1.94
N ARG A 108 -5.70 -6.48 2.10
CA ARG A 108 -6.81 -5.56 2.41
C ARG A 108 -7.59 -5.08 1.17
N VAL A 109 -7.08 -5.25 -0.05
CA VAL A 109 -7.78 -4.79 -1.26
C VAL A 109 -8.80 -5.79 -1.81
N ASP A 110 -8.74 -7.07 -1.40
CA ASP A 110 -9.59 -8.11 -2.01
C ASP A 110 -11.06 -8.10 -1.53
N TYR A 111 -11.35 -7.59 -0.33
CA TYR A 111 -12.71 -7.62 0.25
C TYR A 111 -13.10 -6.33 0.99
N GLY A 112 -12.81 -5.16 0.40
CA GLY A 112 -13.15 -3.89 1.00
C GLY A 112 -13.38 -2.76 0.01
N VAL A 113 -14.27 -1.84 0.37
CA VAL A 113 -14.37 -0.52 -0.26
C VAL A 113 -12.96 0.09 -0.23
N THR A 114 -12.36 0.30 -1.40
CA THR A 114 -11.01 0.86 -1.49
C THR A 114 -10.98 2.20 -0.77
N ARG A 115 -9.81 2.60 -0.26
CA ARG A 115 -9.64 3.89 0.45
C ARG A 115 -10.19 5.08 -0.36
N GLU A 116 -10.19 4.95 -1.68
CA GLU A 116 -10.67 5.93 -2.65
C GLU A 116 -12.20 6.07 -2.71
N LEU A 117 -12.94 5.02 -2.35
CA LEU A 117 -14.40 5.01 -2.31
C LEU A 117 -14.97 5.35 -0.93
N TYR A 118 -14.13 5.36 0.11
CA TYR A 118 -14.55 5.72 1.46
C TYR A 118 -15.00 7.19 1.52
N GLY A 119 -16.26 7.44 1.91
CA GLY A 119 -16.85 8.77 1.96
C GLY A 119 -17.51 9.23 0.65
N ALA A 120 -17.47 8.42 -0.41
CA ALA A 120 -18.14 8.73 -1.68
C ALA A 120 -19.68 8.83 -1.54
N PHE A 121 -20.25 8.21 -0.50
CA PHE A 121 -21.69 8.26 -0.19
C PHE A 121 -22.01 9.18 1.00
N GLY A 122 -21.07 10.07 1.36
CA GLY A 122 -21.25 11.01 2.46
C GLY A 122 -20.94 10.45 3.84
N GLU A 123 -20.33 9.26 3.93
CA GLU A 123 -19.83 8.77 5.21
C GLU A 123 -18.68 9.65 5.70
N GLN A 124 -18.81 10.21 6.91
CA GLN A 124 -17.70 10.91 7.56
C GLN A 124 -16.70 9.91 8.11
N ASN A 125 -15.41 10.23 7.94
CA ASN A 125 -14.34 9.45 8.51
C ASN A 125 -14.37 9.55 10.03
N ARG A 126 -14.89 8.51 10.69
CA ARG A 126 -14.94 8.44 12.16
C ARG A 126 -13.55 8.41 12.82
N ARG A 127 -12.47 8.32 12.03
CA ARG A 127 -11.09 8.49 12.52
C ARG A 127 -10.73 9.96 12.80
N ASP A 128 -11.48 10.91 12.25
CA ASP A 128 -11.22 12.34 12.43
C ASP A 128 -11.66 12.85 13.82
N ASN A 129 -12.43 12.04 14.56
CA ASN A 129 -12.80 12.34 15.94
C ASN A 129 -12.10 11.35 16.89
N PRO A 130 -10.91 11.69 17.43
CA PRO A 130 -10.04 10.76 18.15
C PRO A 130 -10.48 10.48 19.59
N ARG A 131 -11.79 10.49 19.87
CA ARG A 131 -12.33 10.12 21.18
C ARG A 131 -12.03 8.64 21.43
N GLY A 132 -10.93 8.37 22.12
CA GLY A 132 -10.48 7.03 22.50
C GLY A 132 -9.23 6.49 21.79
N ARG A 133 -8.59 7.25 20.88
CA ARG A 133 -7.23 6.91 20.39
C ARG A 133 -6.17 7.60 21.22
N ARG A 134 -5.07 6.89 21.47
CA ARG A 134 -3.86 7.50 22.03
C ARG A 134 -3.28 8.44 20.97
N VAL A 135 -2.93 9.65 21.38
CA VAL A 135 -2.38 10.71 20.51
C VAL A 135 -1.07 10.28 19.86
N THR A 136 -0.35 9.31 20.45
CA THR A 136 0.92 8.76 19.99
C THR A 136 0.84 7.83 18.78
N ASP A 137 -0.37 7.40 18.40
CA ASP A 137 -0.58 6.42 17.32
C ASP A 137 -0.91 7.10 15.97
N CYS A 138 -0.72 8.42 15.85
CA CYS A 138 -1.01 9.25 14.68
C CYS A 138 0.25 9.74 13.98
#